data_AF-A0A365ZQU5-F1
#
_entry.id   AF-A0A365ZQU5-F1
#
_cell.length_a   1.000
_cell.length_b   1.000
_cell.length_c   1.000
_cell.angle_alpha   90.00
_cell.angle_beta   90.00
_cell.angle_gamma   90.00
#
_symmetry.space_group_name_H-M   'P 1'
#
loop_
_entity.id
_entity.type
_entity.pdbx_description
1 polymer ?
#
loop_
_entity_poly.entity_id
_entity_poly.type
_entity_poly.pdbx_seq_one_letter_code
_entity_poly.pdbx_strand_id
1 'polypeptide(L)'
;MVEGLTGSRLPQSQVDQQIRELEARLVREQDRVPAQVVHDWVERARARFARARVLTFVPILVERAVRAEFRAVAPRHSSGERLADWARRTARDILAVELPRRWAHTQGVAERAEEVARVLSPEEGDVLVASAWLHDIGYASALNVLGFHQLDGARFLAEHGVARRVCALVAHHAGAAAVAELEGLGPQLAEFEDERGPVRDALWYADMTTSPDGLRVSFADRMAELRGRRGPEDPVVRALAVNGAERAAAVRRTEQLLSRHAVPA
;
A
#
# COMPACT_ATOMS: atom_id res chain seq x y z
N MET A 1 -53.41 25.42 -28.67
CA MET A 1 -52.91 25.44 -27.27
C MET A 1 -52.19 24.13 -27.04
N VAL A 2 -50.87 24.14 -27.14
CA VAL A 2 -50.04 22.96 -26.82
C VAL A 2 -49.26 23.39 -25.59
N GLU A 3 -49.70 22.91 -24.43
CA GLU A 3 -49.02 23.15 -23.16
C GLU A 3 -47.63 22.52 -23.25
N GLY A 4 -46.63 23.39 -23.33
CA GLY A 4 -45.23 23.00 -23.18
C GLY A 4 -45.03 22.52 -21.75
N LEU A 5 -44.85 21.20 -21.59
CA LEU A 5 -44.24 20.62 -20.41
C LEU A 5 -42.83 21.20 -20.27
N THR A 6 -42.73 22.33 -19.58
CA THR A 6 -41.49 22.87 -19.06
C THR A 6 -40.98 21.87 -18.03
N GLY A 7 -40.23 20.87 -18.52
CA GLY A 7 -39.43 20.00 -17.67
C GLY A 7 -38.62 20.90 -16.74
N SER A 8 -38.98 20.87 -15.45
CA SER A 8 -38.40 21.67 -14.39
C SER A 8 -36.88 21.53 -14.44
N ARG A 9 -36.20 22.51 -15.01
CA ARG A 9 -34.74 22.61 -14.94
C ARG A 9 -34.44 23.08 -13.53
N LEU A 10 -33.81 22.23 -12.73
CA LEU A 10 -33.25 22.66 -11.46
C LEU A 10 -32.31 23.86 -11.73
N PRO A 11 -32.48 24.99 -11.05
CA PRO A 11 -31.55 26.11 -11.12
C PRO A 11 -30.13 25.67 -10.75
N GLN A 12 -29.11 26.28 -11.37
CA GLN A 12 -27.71 25.96 -11.06
C GLN A 12 -27.39 26.11 -9.56
N SER A 13 -27.97 27.11 -8.89
CA SER A 13 -27.82 27.32 -7.45
C SER A 13 -28.35 26.14 -6.61
N GLN A 14 -29.44 25.51 -7.05
CA GLN A 14 -30.02 24.34 -6.39
C GLN A 14 -29.16 23.10 -6.61
N VAL A 15 -28.56 22.95 -7.79
CA VAL A 15 -27.60 21.88 -8.10
C VAL A 15 -26.34 22.03 -7.27
N ASP A 16 -25.81 23.25 -7.15
CA ASP A 16 -24.63 23.54 -6.33
C ASP A 16 -24.90 23.27 -4.84
N GLN A 17 -26.11 23.58 -4.34
CA GLN A 17 -26.54 23.22 -3.00
C GLN A 17 -26.60 21.70 -2.82
N GLN A 18 -27.20 20.98 -3.75
CA GLN A 18 -27.27 19.51 -3.72
C GLN A 18 -25.89 18.86 -3.75
N ILE A 19 -24.93 19.42 -4.49
CA ILE A 19 -23.54 18.94 -4.51
C ILE A 19 -22.85 19.19 -3.16
N ARG A 20 -23.04 20.37 -2.54
CA ARG A 20 -22.50 20.63 -1.19
C ARG A 20 -23.09 19.70 -0.13
N GLU A 21 -24.39 19.47 -0.17
CA GLU A 21 -25.08 18.55 0.75
C GLU A 21 -24.61 17.10 0.53
N LEU A 22 -24.44 16.70 -0.73
CA LEU A 22 -23.85 15.42 -1.13
C LEU A 22 -22.43 15.27 -0.58
N GLU A 23 -21.56 16.24 -0.80
CA GLU A 23 -20.17 16.22 -0.33
C GLU A 23 -20.12 16.08 1.19
N ALA A 24 -20.87 16.91 1.92
CA ALA A 24 -20.95 16.84 3.37
C ALA A 24 -21.47 15.46 3.84
N ARG A 25 -22.40 14.85 3.09
CA ARG A 25 -22.87 13.49 3.36
C ARG A 25 -21.79 12.43 3.10
N LEU A 26 -21.10 12.51 1.96
CA LEU A 26 -20.02 11.57 1.60
C LEU A 26 -18.85 11.63 2.59
N VAL A 27 -18.49 12.83 3.07
CA VAL A 27 -17.48 13.02 4.13
C VAL A 27 -17.92 12.36 5.44
N ARG A 28 -19.20 12.45 5.82
CA ARG A 28 -19.72 11.77 7.03
C ARG A 28 -19.80 10.25 6.87
N GLU A 29 -20.11 9.77 5.67
CA GLU A 29 -20.23 8.34 5.37
C GLU A 29 -18.88 7.63 5.25
N GLN A 30 -17.79 8.37 5.03
CA GLN A 30 -16.45 7.84 4.79
C GLN A 30 -15.46 8.51 5.75
N ASP A 31 -15.57 8.14 7.01
CA ASP A 31 -14.76 8.62 8.15
C ASP A 31 -13.25 8.39 7.97
N ARG A 32 -12.87 7.51 7.06
CA ARG A 32 -11.48 7.14 6.75
C ARG A 32 -10.84 7.93 5.60
N VAL A 33 -11.60 8.74 4.88
CA VAL A 33 -11.07 9.57 3.78
C VAL A 33 -11.07 11.03 4.22
N PRO A 34 -9.91 11.73 4.22
CA PRO A 34 -9.85 13.13 4.59
C PRO A 34 -10.84 13.97 3.78
N ALA A 35 -11.53 14.89 4.45
CA ALA A 35 -12.57 15.71 3.82
C ALA A 35 -12.08 16.45 2.56
N GLN A 36 -10.81 16.87 2.55
CA GLN A 36 -10.18 17.52 1.40
C GLN A 36 -10.07 16.59 0.18
N VAL A 37 -9.83 15.30 0.37
CA VAL A 37 -9.74 14.34 -0.74
C VAL A 37 -11.13 14.08 -1.33
N VAL A 38 -12.15 13.96 -0.47
CA VAL A 38 -13.54 13.86 -0.92
C VAL A 38 -13.94 15.11 -1.69
N HIS A 39 -13.57 16.29 -1.19
CA HIS A 39 -13.78 17.57 -1.86
C HIS A 39 -13.14 17.58 -3.26
N ASP A 40 -11.87 17.20 -3.37
CA ASP A 40 -11.15 17.16 -4.63
C ASP A 40 -11.77 16.17 -5.63
N TRP A 41 -12.27 15.02 -5.16
CA TRP A 41 -13.02 14.08 -6.01
C TRP A 41 -14.35 14.65 -6.47
N VAL A 42 -15.09 15.32 -5.58
CA VAL A 42 -16.35 15.99 -5.91
C VAL A 42 -16.11 17.06 -6.97
N GLU A 43 -15.10 17.92 -6.81
CA GLU A 43 -14.77 18.98 -7.77
C GLU A 43 -14.30 18.41 -9.12
N ARG A 44 -13.46 17.37 -9.13
CA ARG A 44 -13.07 16.68 -10.38
C ARG A 44 -14.27 16.03 -11.06
N ALA A 45 -15.15 15.37 -10.31
CA ALA A 45 -16.36 14.76 -10.85
C ALA A 45 -17.33 15.81 -11.39
N ARG A 46 -17.50 16.93 -10.67
CA ARG A 46 -18.32 18.07 -11.08
C ARG A 46 -17.82 18.72 -12.36
N ALA A 47 -16.50 18.91 -12.50
CA ALA A 47 -15.90 19.50 -13.69
C ALA A 47 -16.21 18.71 -14.98
N ARG A 48 -16.34 17.38 -14.89
CA ARG A 48 -16.73 16.52 -16.03
C ARG A 48 -18.12 16.86 -16.58
N PHE A 49 -19.00 17.44 -15.75
CA PHE A 49 -20.37 17.80 -16.11
C PHE A 49 -20.60 19.31 -16.25
N ALA A 50 -19.53 20.12 -16.28
CA ALA A 50 -19.62 21.59 -16.38
C ALA A 50 -20.39 22.09 -17.63
N ARG A 51 -20.53 21.26 -18.67
CA ARG A 51 -21.26 21.58 -19.91
C ARG A 51 -22.60 20.83 -20.03
N ALA A 52 -23.10 20.21 -18.96
CA ALA A 52 -24.34 19.45 -19.00
C ALA A 52 -25.55 20.35 -19.26
N ARG A 53 -26.38 19.97 -20.25
CA ARG A 53 -27.61 20.72 -20.60
C ARG A 53 -28.82 20.35 -19.72
N VAL A 54 -28.75 19.21 -19.04
CA VAL A 54 -29.77 18.70 -18.11
C VAL A 54 -29.15 18.57 -16.74
N LEU A 55 -29.42 19.54 -15.87
CA LEU A 55 -28.75 19.66 -14.57
C LEU A 55 -29.32 18.72 -13.51
N THR A 56 -30.56 18.25 -13.69
CA THR A 56 -31.30 17.42 -12.73
C THR A 56 -30.57 16.14 -12.32
N PHE A 57 -29.72 15.59 -13.19
CA PHE A 57 -28.97 14.35 -12.92
C PHE A 57 -27.54 14.59 -12.44
N VAL A 58 -27.03 15.82 -12.50
CA VAL A 58 -25.62 16.13 -12.20
C VAL A 58 -25.23 15.68 -10.79
N PRO A 59 -26.00 15.95 -9.72
CA PRO A 59 -25.63 15.50 -8.37
C PRO A 59 -25.53 13.96 -8.26
N ILE A 60 -26.45 13.23 -8.91
CA ILE A 60 -26.45 11.76 -8.91
C ILE A 60 -25.22 11.21 -9.66
N LEU A 61 -24.85 11.83 -10.77
CA LEU A 61 -23.68 11.43 -11.56
C LEU A 61 -22.37 11.74 -10.84
N VAL A 62 -22.28 12.89 -10.17
CA VAL A 62 -21.17 13.26 -9.29
C VAL A 62 -21.05 12.25 -8.15
N GLU A 63 -22.14 11.97 -7.43
CA GLU A 63 -22.16 10.96 -6.36
C GLU A 63 -21.70 9.60 -6.85
N ARG A 64 -22.20 9.15 -8.01
CA ARG A 64 -21.82 7.85 -8.59
C ARG A 64 -20.34 7.79 -8.94
N ALA A 65 -19.76 8.88 -9.45
CA ALA A 65 -18.34 8.99 -9.77
C ALA A 65 -17.48 8.97 -8.49
N VAL A 66 -17.82 9.78 -7.49
CA VAL A 66 -17.09 9.83 -6.21
C VAL A 66 -17.22 8.51 -5.44
N ARG A 67 -18.38 7.86 -5.46
CA ARG A 67 -18.57 6.48 -4.93
C ARG A 67 -17.79 5.44 -5.72
N ALA A 68 -17.45 5.68 -6.98
CA ALA A 68 -16.52 4.83 -7.71
C ALA A 68 -15.08 5.03 -7.20
N GLU A 69 -14.67 6.26 -6.88
CA GLU A 69 -13.39 6.53 -6.20
C GLU A 69 -13.36 5.83 -4.83
N PHE A 70 -14.40 5.96 -4.01
CA PHE A 70 -14.50 5.21 -2.74
C PHE A 70 -14.42 3.69 -2.93
N ARG A 71 -14.99 3.12 -4.00
CA ARG A 71 -14.92 1.68 -4.31
C ARG A 71 -13.59 1.23 -4.93
N ALA A 72 -12.82 2.14 -5.49
CA ALA A 72 -11.46 1.90 -5.95
C ALA A 72 -10.47 1.97 -4.79
N VAL A 73 -10.79 2.80 -3.79
CA VAL A 73 -9.99 3.05 -2.60
C VAL A 73 -10.29 2.04 -1.49
N ALA A 74 -11.54 1.60 -1.31
CA ALA A 74 -11.88 0.54 -0.35
C ALA A 74 -11.25 -0.82 -0.74
N PRO A 75 -10.72 -1.60 0.23
CA PRO A 75 -10.27 -2.96 -0.06
C PRO A 75 -11.47 -3.80 -0.49
N ARG A 76 -11.50 -4.15 -1.76
CA ARG A 76 -12.40 -5.19 -2.26
C ARG A 76 -11.85 -6.54 -1.84
N HIS A 77 -12.24 -7.03 -0.67
CA HIS A 77 -12.32 -8.48 -0.49
C HIS A 77 -13.66 -8.89 -1.09
N SER A 78 -13.66 -9.42 -2.31
CA SER A 78 -14.81 -10.23 -2.72
C SER A 78 -14.90 -11.41 -1.75
N SER A 79 -16.10 -11.74 -1.28
CA SER A 79 -16.30 -12.89 -0.40
C SER A 79 -15.76 -14.15 -1.08
N GLY A 80 -14.63 -14.68 -0.59
CA GLY A 80 -13.92 -15.84 -1.15
C GLY A 80 -12.55 -15.53 -1.77
N GLU A 81 -12.14 -14.28 -1.87
CA GLU A 81 -10.82 -13.90 -2.38
C GLU A 81 -9.74 -13.97 -1.31
N ARG A 82 -8.59 -14.57 -1.68
CA ARG A 82 -7.42 -14.66 -0.80
C ARG A 82 -6.75 -13.29 -0.62
N LEU A 83 -6.19 -13.06 0.56
CA LEU A 83 -5.54 -11.80 0.90
C LEU A 83 -4.36 -11.51 -0.05
N ALA A 84 -3.56 -12.52 -0.39
CA ALA A 84 -2.47 -12.39 -1.36
C ALA A 84 -2.93 -11.93 -2.75
N ASP A 85 -4.08 -12.41 -3.25
CA ASP A 85 -4.59 -12.06 -4.59
C ASP A 85 -5.09 -10.61 -4.63
N TRP A 86 -5.74 -10.16 -3.56
CA TRP A 86 -6.09 -8.74 -3.37
C TRP A 86 -4.82 -7.87 -3.29
N ALA A 87 -3.88 -8.24 -2.43
CA ALA A 87 -2.63 -7.51 -2.20
C ALA A 87 -1.84 -7.31 -3.50
N ARG A 88 -1.74 -8.37 -4.33
CA ARG A 88 -1.11 -8.31 -5.65
C ARG A 88 -1.75 -7.28 -6.57
N ARG A 89 -3.08 -7.23 -6.63
CA ARG A 89 -3.77 -6.26 -7.49
C ARG A 89 -3.58 -4.84 -6.98
N THR A 90 -3.73 -4.62 -5.68
CA THR A 90 -3.49 -3.30 -5.07
C THR A 90 -2.06 -2.82 -5.33
N ALA A 91 -1.05 -3.68 -5.13
CA ALA A 91 0.34 -3.35 -5.42
C ALA A 91 0.57 -3.03 -6.91
N ARG A 92 -0.05 -3.81 -7.82
CA ARG A 92 0.02 -3.56 -9.27
C ARG A 92 -0.57 -2.20 -9.63
N ASP A 93 -1.77 -1.90 -9.12
CA ASP A 93 -2.49 -0.67 -9.44
C ASP A 93 -1.72 0.57 -8.96
N ILE A 94 -1.02 0.45 -7.83
CA ILE A 94 -0.20 1.53 -7.25
C ILE A 94 1.17 1.65 -7.96
N LEU A 95 1.86 0.54 -8.21
CA LEU A 95 3.28 0.57 -8.58
C LEU A 95 3.55 0.40 -10.07
N ALA A 96 2.74 -0.37 -10.82
CA ALA A 96 3.15 -0.87 -12.13
C ALA A 96 3.36 0.23 -13.18
N VAL A 97 2.56 1.30 -13.12
CA VAL A 97 2.64 2.42 -14.07
C VAL A 97 3.68 3.45 -13.63
N GLU A 98 3.62 3.90 -12.37
CA GLU A 98 4.46 4.97 -11.86
C GLU A 98 5.90 4.51 -11.59
N LEU A 99 6.06 3.30 -11.07
CA LEU A 99 7.31 2.77 -10.54
C LEU A 99 7.60 1.36 -11.12
N PRO A 100 7.78 1.20 -12.44
CA PRO A 100 7.86 -0.13 -13.08
C PRO A 100 9.02 -0.99 -12.55
N ARG A 101 10.16 -0.37 -12.21
CA ARG A 101 11.29 -1.09 -11.60
C ARG A 101 10.96 -1.57 -10.19
N ARG A 102 10.25 -0.76 -9.40
CA ARG A 102 9.78 -1.12 -8.06
C ARG A 102 8.75 -2.24 -8.11
N TRP A 103 7.87 -2.20 -9.12
CA TRP A 103 6.93 -3.27 -9.39
C TRP A 103 7.65 -4.59 -9.70
N ALA A 104 8.69 -4.57 -10.55
CA ALA A 104 9.51 -5.76 -10.81
C ALA A 104 10.18 -6.30 -9.54
N HIS A 105 10.75 -5.43 -8.71
CA HIS A 105 11.27 -5.81 -7.40
C HIS A 105 10.19 -6.47 -6.52
N THR A 106 9.02 -5.84 -6.40
CA THR A 106 7.89 -6.33 -5.59
C THR A 106 7.44 -7.73 -6.05
N GLN A 107 7.40 -7.97 -7.36
CA GLN A 107 7.12 -9.31 -7.91
C GLN A 107 8.14 -10.35 -7.44
N GLY A 108 9.44 -10.05 -7.54
CA GLY A 108 10.48 -10.96 -7.07
C GLY A 108 10.42 -11.23 -5.56
N VAL A 109 10.10 -10.21 -4.75
CA VAL A 109 9.91 -10.35 -3.30
C VAL A 109 8.70 -11.25 -3.01
N ALA A 110 7.60 -11.07 -3.72
CA ALA A 110 6.42 -11.93 -3.57
C ALA A 110 6.70 -13.39 -3.98
N GLU A 111 7.43 -13.63 -5.08
CA GLU A 111 7.84 -14.97 -5.49
C GLU A 111 8.70 -15.67 -4.41
N ARG A 112 9.58 -14.92 -3.74
CA ARG A 112 10.38 -15.44 -2.62
C ARG A 112 9.54 -15.72 -1.39
N ALA A 113 8.60 -14.84 -1.08
CA ALA A 113 7.65 -15.03 -0.01
C ALA A 113 6.78 -16.27 -0.23
N GLU A 114 6.35 -16.54 -1.47
CA GLU A 114 5.57 -17.73 -1.83
C GLU A 114 6.35 -19.04 -1.61
N GLU A 115 7.67 -19.04 -1.76
CA GLU A 115 8.49 -20.21 -1.43
C GLU A 115 8.52 -20.49 0.06
N VAL A 116 8.74 -19.45 0.87
CA VAL A 116 8.78 -19.58 2.33
C VAL A 116 7.40 -19.93 2.87
N ALA A 117 6.32 -19.40 2.26
CA ALA A 117 4.95 -19.72 2.63
C ALA A 117 4.63 -21.22 2.57
N ARG A 118 5.32 -22.01 1.73
CA ARG A 118 5.11 -23.47 1.63
C ARG A 118 5.53 -24.25 2.88
N VAL A 119 6.36 -23.65 3.73
CA VAL A 119 6.86 -24.27 4.96
C VAL A 119 6.29 -23.60 6.22
N LEU A 120 5.34 -22.67 6.05
CA LEU A 120 4.59 -22.02 7.12
C LEU A 120 3.18 -22.61 7.22
N SER A 121 2.44 -22.26 8.28
CA SER A 121 1.00 -22.51 8.31
C SER A 121 0.31 -21.76 7.16
N PRO A 122 -0.81 -22.27 6.60
CA PRO A 122 -1.52 -21.59 5.51
C PRO A 122 -1.87 -20.12 5.83
N GLU A 123 -2.27 -19.85 7.07
CA GLU A 123 -2.62 -18.51 7.55
C GLU A 123 -1.42 -17.57 7.59
N GLU A 124 -0.27 -18.04 8.09
CA GLU A 124 0.97 -17.26 8.11
C GLU A 124 1.54 -17.04 6.71
N GLY A 125 1.43 -18.05 5.84
CA GLY A 125 1.83 -17.97 4.44
C GLY A 125 1.04 -16.89 3.67
N ASP A 126 -0.28 -16.81 3.86
CA ASP A 126 -1.11 -15.79 3.20
C ASP A 126 -0.76 -14.37 3.71
N VAL A 127 -0.54 -14.21 5.03
CA VAL A 127 -0.06 -12.94 5.61
C VAL A 127 1.30 -12.53 5.06
N LEU A 128 2.24 -13.48 4.95
CA LEU A 128 3.58 -13.24 4.40
C LEU A 128 3.51 -12.76 2.95
N VAL A 129 2.81 -13.50 2.09
CA VAL A 129 2.72 -13.18 0.66
C VAL A 129 1.99 -11.86 0.44
N ALA A 130 0.91 -11.60 1.19
CA ALA A 130 0.22 -10.31 1.13
C ALA A 130 1.14 -9.15 1.55
N SER A 131 1.88 -9.30 2.64
CA SER A 131 2.83 -8.28 3.11
C SER A 131 3.96 -8.06 2.10
N ALA A 132 4.42 -9.11 1.43
CA ALA A 132 5.44 -9.04 0.38
C ALA A 132 4.96 -8.25 -0.85
N TRP A 133 3.70 -8.43 -1.28
CA TRP A 133 3.13 -7.58 -2.34
C TRP A 133 3.02 -6.12 -1.94
N LEU A 134 2.75 -5.83 -0.66
CA LEU A 134 2.41 -4.49 -0.19
C LEU A 134 3.60 -3.70 0.38
N HIS A 135 4.75 -4.33 0.63
CA HIS A 135 5.82 -3.72 1.43
C HIS A 135 6.32 -2.38 0.88
N ASP A 136 6.41 -2.24 -0.45
CA ASP A 136 7.02 -1.09 -1.12
C ASP A 136 5.99 -0.11 -1.72
N ILE A 137 4.68 -0.26 -1.43
CA ILE A 137 3.64 0.63 -1.99
C ILE A 137 3.79 2.08 -1.55
N GLY A 138 4.37 2.33 -0.37
CA GLY A 138 4.58 3.68 0.16
C GLY A 138 5.62 4.49 -0.62
N TYR A 139 6.30 3.91 -1.62
CA TYR A 139 7.14 4.67 -2.55
C TYR A 139 6.34 5.49 -3.55
N ALA A 140 5.10 5.09 -3.86
CA ALA A 140 4.28 5.80 -4.84
C ALA A 140 3.96 7.21 -4.34
N SER A 141 4.04 8.19 -5.25
CA SER A 141 3.93 9.62 -4.93
C SER A 141 2.62 9.99 -4.24
N ALA A 142 1.52 9.27 -4.53
CA ALA A 142 0.23 9.48 -3.88
C ALA A 142 0.20 9.05 -2.40
N LEU A 143 1.13 8.19 -1.98
CA LEU A 143 1.23 7.65 -0.62
C LEU A 143 2.39 8.25 0.19
N ASN A 144 3.43 8.72 -0.48
CA ASN A 144 4.67 9.19 0.12
C ASN A 144 4.50 10.58 0.78
N VAL A 145 3.93 10.61 1.97
CA VAL A 145 3.67 11.85 2.75
C VAL A 145 4.88 12.24 3.59
N LEU A 146 5.55 11.26 4.22
CA LEU A 146 6.64 11.51 5.16
C LEU A 146 8.03 11.42 4.52
N GLY A 147 8.14 10.88 3.30
CA GLY A 147 9.44 10.48 2.76
C GLY A 147 9.91 9.13 3.29
N PHE A 148 9.08 8.39 4.04
CA PHE A 148 9.45 7.15 4.72
C PHE A 148 8.47 6.03 4.34
N HIS A 149 8.80 5.36 3.23
CA HIS A 149 7.87 4.50 2.48
C HIS A 149 7.27 3.38 3.31
N GLN A 150 7.98 2.88 4.33
CA GLN A 150 7.48 1.82 5.20
C GLN A 150 6.28 2.30 6.02
N LEU A 151 6.41 3.48 6.63
CA LEU A 151 5.36 4.05 7.46
C LEU A 151 4.21 4.61 6.61
N ASP A 152 4.55 5.26 5.50
CA ASP A 152 3.57 5.78 4.54
C ASP A 152 2.67 4.65 3.99
N GLY A 153 3.27 3.54 3.56
CA GLY A 153 2.52 2.35 3.12
C GLY A 153 1.70 1.72 4.23
N ALA A 154 2.27 1.56 5.42
CA ALA A 154 1.57 0.97 6.57
C ALA A 154 0.36 1.79 7.04
N ARG A 155 0.47 3.13 7.07
CA ARG A 155 -0.62 4.04 7.43
C ARG A 155 -1.73 4.00 6.41
N PHE A 156 -1.40 4.07 5.12
CA PHE A 156 -2.39 3.89 4.07
C PHE A 156 -3.14 2.56 4.27
N LEU A 157 -2.45 1.44 4.44
CA LEU A 157 -3.12 0.15 4.64
C LEU A 157 -4.03 0.14 5.87
N ALA A 158 -3.60 0.75 6.98
CA ALA A 158 -4.39 0.85 8.20
C ALA A 158 -5.65 1.71 8.00
N GLU A 159 -5.52 2.86 7.34
CA GLU A 159 -6.65 3.74 6.98
C GLU A 159 -7.65 3.04 6.07
N HIS A 160 -7.18 2.12 5.22
CA HIS A 160 -8.03 1.32 4.36
C HIS A 160 -8.59 0.05 5.05
N GLY A 161 -8.30 -0.17 6.33
CA GLY A 161 -8.89 -1.27 7.12
C GLY A 161 -8.24 -2.64 6.88
N VAL A 162 -7.00 -2.67 6.39
CA VAL A 162 -6.21 -3.89 6.31
C VAL A 162 -5.85 -4.37 7.71
N ALA A 163 -5.71 -5.70 7.87
CA ALA A 163 -5.38 -6.30 9.17
C ALA A 163 -4.11 -5.69 9.77
N ARG A 164 -4.17 -5.30 11.04
CA ARG A 164 -3.09 -4.56 11.72
C ARG A 164 -1.73 -5.24 11.63
N ARG A 165 -1.72 -6.58 11.67
CA ARG A 165 -0.50 -7.40 11.52
C ARG A 165 0.19 -7.18 10.18
N VAL A 166 -0.54 -7.12 9.06
CA VAL A 166 0.03 -6.84 7.73
C VAL A 166 0.58 -5.42 7.69
N CYS A 167 -0.16 -4.43 8.19
CA CYS A 167 0.34 -3.05 8.25
C CYS A 167 1.63 -2.96 9.06
N ALA A 168 1.73 -3.69 10.18
CA ALA A 168 2.91 -3.71 11.00
C ALA A 168 4.11 -4.40 10.33
N LEU A 169 3.89 -5.50 9.60
CA LEU A 169 4.93 -6.13 8.79
C LEU A 169 5.45 -5.19 7.69
N VAL A 170 4.56 -4.45 7.03
CA VAL A 170 4.93 -3.40 6.06
C VAL A 170 5.70 -2.27 6.75
N ALA A 171 5.27 -1.81 7.91
CA ALA A 171 5.95 -0.74 8.66
C ALA A 171 7.38 -1.09 9.05
N HIS A 172 7.62 -2.36 9.41
CA HIS A 172 8.90 -2.82 9.95
C HIS A 172 9.79 -3.55 8.94
N HIS A 173 9.39 -3.66 7.67
CA HIS A 173 10.15 -4.41 6.68
C HIS A 173 11.57 -3.85 6.50
N ALA A 174 12.50 -4.74 6.13
CA ALA A 174 13.90 -4.41 5.88
C ALA A 174 14.60 -3.66 7.04
N GLY A 175 14.16 -3.83 8.29
CA GLY A 175 14.78 -3.16 9.43
C GLY A 175 14.55 -1.67 9.48
N ALA A 176 13.36 -1.23 9.06
CA ALA A 176 12.92 0.16 9.05
C ALA A 176 13.15 0.88 10.38
N ALA A 177 13.03 0.19 11.53
CA ALA A 177 13.22 0.79 12.85
C ALA A 177 14.54 1.54 13.02
N ALA A 178 15.67 1.00 12.53
CA ALA A 178 16.95 1.69 12.64
C ALA A 178 17.01 2.97 11.77
N VAL A 179 16.33 2.97 10.61
CA VAL A 179 16.24 4.17 9.76
C VAL A 179 15.31 5.19 10.43
N ALA A 180 14.16 4.75 10.96
CA ALA A 180 13.22 5.61 11.64
C ALA A 180 13.85 6.33 12.84
N GLU A 181 14.69 5.66 13.63
CA GLU A 181 15.42 6.31 14.72
C GLU A 181 16.39 7.38 14.21
N LEU A 182 17.13 7.11 13.12
CA LEU A 182 18.04 8.09 12.52
C LEU A 182 17.32 9.32 11.97
N GLU A 183 16.10 9.13 11.47
CA GLU A 183 15.25 10.18 10.87
C GLU A 183 14.27 10.82 11.87
N GLY A 184 14.31 10.45 13.16
CA GLY A 184 13.41 10.98 14.19
C GLY A 184 11.95 10.52 14.08
N LEU A 185 11.68 9.45 13.31
CA LEU A 185 10.37 8.85 13.08
C LEU A 185 10.08 7.65 14.02
N GLY A 186 11.00 7.30 14.91
CA GLY A 186 10.85 6.19 15.88
C GLY A 186 9.50 6.18 16.62
N PRO A 187 9.06 7.30 17.24
CA PRO A 187 7.77 7.38 17.93
C PRO A 187 6.56 7.14 17.01
N GLN A 188 6.65 7.53 15.74
CA GLN A 188 5.59 7.32 14.76
C GLN A 188 5.56 5.86 14.28
N LEU A 189 6.73 5.25 14.10
CA LEU A 189 6.83 3.84 13.75
C LEU A 189 6.31 2.93 14.88
N ALA A 190 6.50 3.34 16.14
CA ALA A 190 6.02 2.61 17.32
C ALA A 190 4.49 2.45 17.39
N GLU A 191 3.73 3.15 16.54
CA GLU A 191 2.31 2.89 16.32
C GLU A 191 2.08 1.43 15.89
N PHE A 192 3.02 0.84 15.15
CA PHE A 192 2.97 -0.53 14.66
C PHE A 192 3.90 -1.44 15.47
N GLU A 193 3.43 -2.61 15.87
CA GLU A 193 4.21 -3.58 16.65
C GLU A 193 5.17 -4.39 15.76
N ASP A 194 6.46 -4.41 16.08
CA ASP A 194 7.41 -5.35 15.45
C ASP A 194 7.26 -6.73 16.09
N GLU A 195 6.58 -7.65 15.40
CA GLU A 195 6.27 -8.99 15.94
C GLU A 195 7.52 -9.88 16.16
N ARG A 196 8.67 -9.52 15.57
CA ARG A 196 9.96 -10.25 15.72
C ARG A 196 9.85 -11.77 15.56
N GLY A 197 8.96 -12.20 14.68
CA GLY A 197 8.64 -13.61 14.44
C GLY A 197 9.09 -14.15 13.08
N PRO A 198 8.78 -15.42 12.78
CA PRO A 198 9.15 -16.08 11.52
C PRO A 198 8.63 -15.38 10.27
N VAL A 199 7.41 -14.84 10.30
CA VAL A 199 6.81 -14.14 9.15
C VAL A 199 7.53 -12.82 8.88
N ARG A 200 7.81 -12.03 9.92
CA ARG A 200 8.67 -10.85 9.82
C ARG A 200 10.04 -11.17 9.22
N ASP A 201 10.72 -12.19 9.73
CA ASP A 201 12.03 -12.60 9.22
C ASP A 201 11.96 -13.08 7.76
N ALA A 202 10.90 -13.79 7.39
CA ALA A 202 10.67 -14.25 6.03
C ALA A 202 10.43 -13.08 5.06
N LEU A 203 9.70 -12.04 5.47
CA LEU A 203 9.50 -10.84 4.67
C LEU A 203 10.83 -10.10 4.44
N TRP A 204 11.62 -9.97 5.50
CA TRP A 204 12.97 -9.40 5.44
C TRP A 204 13.90 -10.20 4.53
N TYR A 205 13.85 -11.52 4.63
CA TYR A 205 14.57 -12.44 3.76
C TYR A 205 14.17 -12.28 2.29
N ALA A 206 12.88 -12.23 2.00
CA ALA A 206 12.37 -12.07 0.65
C ALA A 206 12.85 -10.76 0.00
N ASP A 207 12.73 -9.63 0.71
CA ASP A 207 13.22 -8.33 0.22
C ASP A 207 14.75 -8.33 0.04
N MET A 208 15.48 -8.72 1.08
CA MET A 208 16.94 -8.62 1.08
C MET A 208 17.66 -9.72 0.28
N THR A 209 16.93 -10.63 -0.35
CA THR A 209 17.46 -11.60 -1.34
C THR A 209 16.88 -11.39 -2.74
N THR A 210 16.28 -10.22 -2.98
CA THR A 210 15.72 -9.82 -4.27
C THR A 210 16.33 -8.50 -4.73
N SER A 211 16.83 -8.47 -5.97
CA SER A 211 17.42 -7.29 -6.59
C SER A 211 16.38 -6.21 -6.88
N PRO A 212 16.79 -4.96 -7.16
CA PRO A 212 15.86 -3.92 -7.61
C PRO A 212 15.10 -4.25 -8.91
N ASP A 213 15.55 -5.26 -9.66
CA ASP A 213 14.94 -5.69 -10.92
C ASP A 213 14.15 -7.01 -10.75
N GLY A 214 13.92 -7.45 -9.51
CA GLY A 214 13.15 -8.65 -9.19
C GLY A 214 13.93 -9.96 -9.25
N LEU A 215 15.25 -9.90 -9.45
CA LEU A 215 16.08 -11.10 -9.59
C LEU A 215 16.56 -11.63 -8.24
N ARG A 216 16.69 -12.95 -8.12
CA ARG A 216 17.27 -13.59 -6.94
C ARG A 216 18.74 -13.25 -6.81
N VAL A 217 19.13 -12.83 -5.61
CA VAL A 217 20.52 -12.49 -5.27
C VAL A 217 20.83 -12.97 -3.86
N SER A 218 22.11 -13.13 -3.55
CA SER A 218 22.51 -13.39 -2.17
C SER A 218 22.29 -12.13 -1.31
N PHE A 219 22.12 -12.32 0.01
CA PHE A 219 22.07 -11.20 0.95
C PHE A 219 23.34 -10.35 0.87
N ALA A 220 24.52 -10.99 0.73
CA ALA A 220 25.79 -10.29 0.63
C ALA A 220 25.83 -9.37 -0.61
N ASP A 221 25.45 -9.89 -1.77
CA ASP A 221 25.39 -9.13 -3.02
C ASP A 221 24.36 -8.00 -2.93
N ARG A 222 23.20 -8.27 -2.33
CA ARG A 222 22.15 -7.26 -2.13
C ARG A 222 22.64 -6.09 -1.26
N MET A 223 23.35 -6.38 -0.17
CA MET A 223 23.91 -5.36 0.72
C MET A 223 25.06 -4.60 0.07
N ALA A 224 25.88 -5.27 -0.76
CA ALA A 224 26.93 -4.61 -1.53
C ALA A 224 26.35 -3.65 -2.58
N GLU A 225 25.33 -4.07 -3.34
CA GLU A 225 24.59 -3.23 -4.29
C GLU A 225 23.99 -2.01 -3.60
N LEU A 226 23.33 -2.22 -2.46
CA LEU A 226 22.66 -1.15 -1.70
C LEU A 226 23.64 -0.06 -1.27
N ARG A 227 24.81 -0.45 -0.73
CA ARG A 227 25.87 0.48 -0.35
C ARG A 227 26.44 1.23 -1.55
N GLY A 228 26.68 0.52 -2.65
CA GLY A 228 27.22 1.11 -3.88
C GLY A 228 26.27 2.14 -4.51
N ARG A 229 24.96 1.87 -4.49
CA ARG A 229 23.95 2.75 -5.12
C ARG A 229 23.57 3.97 -4.28
N ARG A 230 23.54 3.86 -2.96
CA ARG A 230 22.99 4.91 -2.07
C ARG A 230 24.04 5.81 -1.40
N GLY A 231 25.31 5.46 -1.44
CA GLY A 231 26.38 6.26 -0.82
C GLY A 231 26.36 6.19 0.72
N PRO A 232 27.44 6.63 1.39
CA PRO A 232 27.65 6.39 2.82
C PRO A 232 26.73 7.21 3.74
N GLU A 233 26.27 8.38 3.30
CA GLU A 233 25.43 9.28 4.09
C GLU A 233 23.94 8.96 4.02
N ASP A 234 23.51 8.09 3.10
CA ASP A 234 22.10 7.70 2.99
C ASP A 234 21.67 6.99 4.30
N PRO A 235 20.51 7.39 4.88
CA PRO A 235 20.04 6.84 6.15
C PRO A 235 19.92 5.31 6.16
N VAL A 236 19.57 4.71 5.02
CA VAL A 236 19.50 3.25 4.89
C VAL A 236 20.88 2.63 5.02
N VAL A 237 21.91 3.23 4.43
CA VAL A 237 23.30 2.74 4.51
C VAL A 237 23.85 2.92 5.92
N ARG A 238 23.58 4.06 6.57
CA ARG A 238 23.94 4.30 7.98
C ARG A 238 23.26 3.29 8.92
N ALA A 239 21.97 3.00 8.69
CA ALA A 239 21.23 2.02 9.46
C ALA A 239 21.83 0.61 9.36
N LEU A 240 22.50 0.23 8.25
CA LEU A 240 23.19 -1.06 8.15
C LEU A 240 24.31 -1.22 9.18
N ALA A 241 24.95 -0.14 9.62
CA ALA A 241 25.93 -0.19 10.69
C ALA A 241 25.28 -0.50 12.05
N VAL A 242 24.01 -0.12 12.23
CA VAL A 242 23.24 -0.32 13.46
C VAL A 242 22.58 -1.70 13.49
N ASN A 243 21.90 -2.10 12.41
CA ASN A 243 21.08 -3.31 12.38
C ASN A 243 21.47 -4.35 11.34
N GLY A 244 22.62 -4.21 10.67
CA GLY A 244 23.09 -5.17 9.67
C GLY A 244 23.25 -6.60 10.21
N ALA A 245 23.68 -6.74 11.48
CA ALA A 245 23.79 -8.04 12.13
C ALA A 245 22.43 -8.73 12.32
N GLU A 246 21.40 -7.97 12.71
CA GLU A 246 20.05 -8.48 12.88
C GLU A 246 19.37 -8.79 11.54
N ARG A 247 19.57 -7.96 10.51
CA ARG A 247 19.14 -8.27 9.14
C ARG A 247 19.72 -9.60 8.67
N ALA A 248 21.02 -9.80 8.86
CA ALA A 248 21.69 -11.04 8.51
C ALA A 248 21.18 -12.23 9.35
N ALA A 249 20.83 -12.01 10.62
CA ALA A 249 20.27 -13.05 11.48
C ALA A 249 18.87 -13.47 11.02
N ALA A 250 18.00 -12.53 10.65
CA ALA A 250 16.68 -12.79 10.07
C ALA A 250 16.76 -13.64 8.79
N VAL A 251 17.68 -13.28 7.89
CA VAL A 251 17.98 -14.07 6.67
C VAL A 251 18.38 -15.49 7.05
N ARG A 252 19.35 -15.67 7.94
CA ARG A 252 19.82 -17.00 8.36
C ARG A 252 18.73 -17.85 9.02
N ARG A 253 17.87 -17.26 9.85
CA ARG A 253 16.75 -17.96 10.50
C ARG A 253 15.77 -18.48 9.46
N THR A 254 15.49 -17.70 8.42
CA THR A 254 14.62 -18.11 7.30
C THR A 254 15.27 -19.20 6.44
N GLU A 255 16.57 -19.10 6.14
CA GLU A 255 17.31 -20.15 5.42
C GLU A 255 17.32 -21.48 6.18
N GLN A 256 17.50 -21.43 7.51
CA GLN A 256 17.42 -22.60 8.38
C GLN A 256 16.01 -23.20 8.42
N LEU A 257 14.97 -22.36 8.40
CA LEU A 257 13.59 -22.82 8.31
C LEU A 257 13.36 -23.60 7.01
N LEU A 258 13.80 -23.05 5.88
CA LEU A 258 13.70 -23.70 4.57
C LEU A 258 14.48 -25.01 4.51
N SER A 259 15.71 -25.05 5.03
CA SER A 259 16.56 -26.25 4.97
C SER A 259 16.03 -27.41 5.82
N ARG A 260 15.37 -27.12 6.95
CA ARG A 260 14.72 -28.14 7.80
C ARG A 260 13.54 -28.85 7.12
N HIS A 261 12.93 -28.19 6.12
CA HIS A 261 11.77 -28.69 5.39
C HIS A 261 12.12 -29.12 3.96
N ALA A 262 13.37 -28.95 3.53
CA ALA A 262 13.88 -29.58 2.33
C ALA A 262 13.96 -31.09 2.59
N VAL A 263 13.04 -31.86 2.02
CA VAL A 263 13.12 -33.33 2.02
C VAL A 263 14.46 -33.72 1.38
N PRO A 264 15.32 -34.52 2.03
CA PRO A 264 16.48 -35.08 1.35
C PRO A 264 15.97 -35.90 0.16
N ALA A 265 16.49 -35.60 -1.03
CA ALA A 265 16.23 -36.39 -2.24
C ALA A 265 16.67 -37.85 -2.07
#